data_AF-A0A379AAS0-F1
#
_entry.id   AF-A0A379AAS0-F1
#
_cell.length_a   1.000
_cell.length_b   1.000
_cell.length_c   1.000
_cell.angle_alpha   90.00
_cell.angle_beta   90.00
_cell.angle_gamma   90.00
#
_symmetry.space_group_name_H-M   'P 1'
#
loop_
_entity.id
_entity.type
_entity.pdbx_description
1 polymer ?
#
loop_
_entity_poly.entity_id
_entity_poly.type
_entity_poly.pdbx_seq_one_letter_code
_entity_poly.pdbx_strand_id
1 'polypeptide(L)' 'MDHWIDSGSGKEIYVPMRVIANEQGAEVMVTVYRQPFTSDEKFKQDIEWVSNDLEKLNQLLTQ' A
#
# COMPACT_ATOMS: atom_id res chain seq x y z
N MET A 1 9.46 5.15 -3.84
CA MET A 1 8.59 5.64 -4.93
C MET A 1 7.29 5.92 -4.24
N ASP A 2 6.82 7.15 -4.28
CA ASP A 2 5.60 7.50 -3.56
C ASP A 2 4.41 7.35 -4.51
N HIS A 3 3.35 6.69 -4.04
CA HIS A 3 2.14 6.47 -4.82
C HIS A 3 1.07 7.48 -4.39
N TRP A 4 0.33 7.99 -5.37
CA TRP A 4 -0.79 8.90 -5.15
C TRP A 4 -2.02 8.27 -5.78
N ILE A 5 -3.08 8.14 -4.99
CA ILE A 5 -4.36 7.60 -5.46
C ILE A 5 -5.30 8.78 -5.69
N ASP A 6 -5.77 8.92 -6.93
CA ASP A 6 -6.88 9.83 -7.22
C ASP A 6 -8.18 9.23 -6.66
N SER A 7 -8.76 9.91 -5.69
CA SER A 7 -10.01 9.51 -5.05
C SER A 7 -11.26 9.99 -5.80
N GLY A 8 -11.10 10.70 -6.93
CA GLY A 8 -12.19 11.34 -7.68
C GLY A 8 -12.78 12.57 -6.98
N SER A 9 -12.34 12.88 -5.76
CA SER A 9 -12.79 14.03 -4.96
C SER A 9 -11.92 15.28 -5.13
N GLY A 10 -10.90 15.21 -6.00
CA GLY A 10 -9.92 16.27 -6.22
C GLY A 10 -8.80 16.32 -5.17
N LYS A 11 -8.85 15.48 -4.13
CA LYS A 11 -7.74 15.29 -3.19
C LYS A 11 -7.07 13.94 -3.44
N GLU A 12 -5.81 14.00 -3.81
CA GLU A 12 -4.98 12.80 -3.93
C GLU A 12 -4.66 12.23 -2.55
N ILE A 13 -4.74 10.92 -2.43
CA ILE A 13 -4.37 10.18 -1.22
C ILE A 13 -2.90 9.81 -1.36
N TYR A 14 -2.08 10.35 -0.47
CA TYR A 14 -0.66 10.00 -0.37
C TYR A 14 -0.49 8.61 0.23
N VAL A 15 0.17 7.72 -0.51
CA VAL A 15 0.50 6.35 -0.10
C VAL A 15 2.01 6.17 -0.21
N PRO A 16 2.75 6.38 0.90
CA PRO A 16 4.18 6.14 0.92
C PRO A 16 4.49 4.68 0.65
N MET A 17 5.45 4.43 -0.25
CA MET A 17 6.01 3.10 -0.49
C MET A 17 7.54 3.15 -0.48
N ARG A 18 8.15 2.22 0.25
CA ARG A 18 9.59 2.06 0.39
C ARG A 18 9.99 0.65 0.01
N VAL A 19 11.07 0.54 -0.75
CA VAL A 19 11.79 -0.71 -0.99
C VAL A 19 13.16 -0.54 -0.36
N ILE A 20 13.49 -1.42 0.57
CA ILE A 20 14.72 -1.37 1.35
C ILE A 20 15.52 -2.64 1.01
N ALA A 21 16.78 -2.47 0.63
CA ALA A 21 17.65 -3.61 0.38
C ALA A 21 17.81 -4.44 1.67
N ASN A 22 17.64 -5.75 1.57
CA ASN A 22 17.76 -6.67 2.69
C ASN A 22 18.50 -7.93 2.24
N GLU A 23 19.83 -7.94 2.43
CA GLU A 23 20.74 -8.98 1.96
C GLU A 23 20.56 -9.30 0.46
N GLN A 24 20.20 -10.54 0.13
CA GLN A 24 19.96 -10.99 -1.25
C GLN A 24 18.54 -10.66 -1.74
N GLY A 25 17.71 -10.04 -0.91
CA GLY A 25 16.33 -9.67 -1.20
C GLY A 25 16.05 -8.21 -0.88
N ALA A 26 14.77 -7.92 -0.63
CA ALA A 26 14.30 -6.60 -0.26
C ALA A 26 13.10 -6.69 0.68
N GLU A 27 12.94 -5.66 1.51
CA GLU A 27 11.71 -5.39 2.24
C GLU A 27 10.90 -4.34 1.49
N VAL A 28 9.64 -4.63 1.21
CA VAL A 28 8.70 -3.69 0.58
C VAL A 28 7.67 -3.28 1.63
N MET A 29 7.59 -1.99 1.91
CA MET A 29 6.69 -1.42 2.90
C MET A 29 5.76 -0.41 2.23
N VAL A 30 4.46 -0.51 2.55
CA VAL A 30 3.42 0.45 2.18
C VAL A 30 2.76 0.96 3.46
N THR A 31 2.63 2.28 3.60
CA THR A 31 1.95 2.90 4.75
C THR A 31 0.54 3.33 4.36
N VAL A 32 -0.47 2.80 5.04
CA VAL A 32 -1.88 3.14 4.80
C VAL A 32 -2.36 4.13 5.86
N TYR A 33 -2.63 5.37 5.46
CA TYR A 33 -3.23 6.38 6.33
C TYR A 33 -4.75 6.35 6.22
N ARG A 34 -5.43 6.24 7.36
CA ARG A 34 -6.89 6.41 7.42
C ARG A 34 -7.24 7.84 7.03
N GLN A 35 -8.07 7.99 5.98
CA GLN A 35 -8.53 9.30 5.55
C GLN A 35 -9.64 9.84 6.46
N PRO A 36 -9.83 11.18 6.51
CA PRO A 36 -10.99 11.76 7.17
C PRO A 36 -12.28 11.14 6.64
N PHE A 37 -13.24 10.89 7.53
CA PHE A 37 -14.56 10.34 7.21
C PHE A 37 -14.56 8.90 6.65
N THR A 38 -13.44 8.18 6.68
CA THR A 38 -13.39 6.74 6.36
C THR A 38 -13.92 5.91 7.53
N SER A 39 -14.87 5.00 7.29
CA SER A 39 -15.36 4.06 8.31
C SER A 39 -14.29 3.01 8.68
N ASP A 40 -14.47 2.33 9.81
CA ASP A 40 -13.55 1.26 10.23
C ASP A 40 -13.53 0.11 9.23
N GLU A 41 -14.70 -0.26 8.69
CA GLU A 41 -14.83 -1.33 7.69
C GLU A 41 -14.10 -0.99 6.41
N LYS A 42 -14.25 0.26 5.92
CA LYS A 42 -13.57 0.69 4.70
C LYS A 42 -12.07 0.74 4.90
N PHE A 43 -11.61 1.25 6.04
CA PHE A 43 -10.18 1.28 6.37
C PHE A 43 -9.58 -0.13 6.47
N LYS A 44 -10.31 -1.07 7.08
CA LYS A 44 -9.90 -2.48 7.14
C LYS A 44 -9.80 -3.09 5.75
N GLN A 45 -10.77 -2.82 4.87
CA GLN A 45 -10.75 -3.29 3.49
C GLN A 45 -9.55 -2.74 2.71
N ASP A 46 -9.19 -1.48 2.92
CA ASP A 46 -8.01 -0.88 2.28
C ASP A 46 -6.71 -1.56 2.73
N ILE A 47 -6.60 -1.91 4.02
CA ILE A 47 -5.46 -2.68 4.54
C ILE A 47 -5.41 -4.07 3.89
N GLU A 48 -6.53 -4.78 3.83
CA GLU A 48 -6.61 -6.12 3.23
C GLU A 48 -6.21 -6.10 1.74
N TRP A 49 -6.60 -5.07 0.99
CA TRP A 49 -6.19 -4.92 -0.41
C TRP A 49 -4.68 -4.72 -0.55
N VAL A 50 -4.08 -3.82 0.25
CA VAL A 50 -2.63 -3.62 0.23
C VAL A 50 -1.87 -4.88 0.62
N SER A 51 -2.36 -5.63 1.62
CA SER A 51 -1.77 -6.91 2.02
C SER A 51 -1.78 -7.94 0.89
N ASN A 52 -2.92 -8.09 0.20
CA ASN A 52 -3.05 -9.01 -0.93
C ASN A 52 -2.13 -8.63 -2.10
N ASP A 53 -1.95 -7.34 -2.36
CA ASP A 53 -1.07 -6.87 -3.42
C ASP A 53 0.42 -7.09 -3.08
N LEU A 54 0.82 -6.90 -1.82
CA LEU A 54 2.18 -7.24 -1.37
C LEU A 54 2.44 -8.75 -1.45
N GLU A 55 1.46 -9.59 -1.13
CA GLU A 55 1.58 -11.05 -1.27
C GLU A 55 1.77 -11.45 -2.74
N LYS A 56 0.95 -10.90 -3.65
CA LYS A 56 1.12 -11.13 -5.10
C LYS A 56 2.46 -10.63 -5.61
N LEU A 57 2.90 -9.46 -5.17
CA LEU A 57 4.21 -8.91 -5.55
C LEU A 57 5.33 -9.86 -5.12
N ASN A 58 5.28 -10.35 -3.88
CA ASN A 58 6.26 -11.32 -3.38
C ASN A 58 6.24 -12.59 -4.26
N GLN A 59 5.06 -13.16 -4.53
CA GLN A 59 4.93 -14.31 -5.41
C GLN A 59 5.49 -14.07 -6.82
N LEU A 60 5.31 -12.88 -7.41
CA LEU A 60 5.84 -12.55 -8.73
C LEU A 60 7.36 -12.42 -8.76
N LEU A 61 7.97 -11.96 -7.66
CA LEU A 61 9.41 -11.67 -7.59
C LEU A 61 10.24 -12.85 -7.06
N THR A 62 9.63 -13.78 -6.33
CA THR A 62 10.29 -14.96 -5.75
C THR A 62 9.89 -16.27 -6.42
N GLN A 63 9.21 -16.21 -7.56
CA GLN A 63 8.95 -17.37 -8.41
C GLN A 63 10.23 -17.93 -9.03
#